data_AF-A0A7H0LL09-F1
#
_entry.id   AF-A0A7H0LL09-F1
#
_cell.length_a   1.000
_cell.length_b   1.000
_cell.length_c   1.000
_cell.angle_alpha   90.00
_cell.angle_beta   90.00
_cell.angle_gamma   90.00
#
_symmetry.space_group_name_H-M   'P 1'
#
loop_
_entity.id
_entity.type
_entity.pdbx_description
1 polymer ?
#
loop_
_entity_poly.entity_id
_entity_poly.type
_entity_poly.pdbx_seq_one_letter_code
_entity_poly.pdbx_strand_id
1 'polypeptide(L)'
;MANDVAQRIEAALRIGNLLCADALWWNGRCTFTTDDVDPIASGWQIVHRTCGGDLYTGTAGIALFLARLAALTGDRVIARTAAGTLAHALAEADTPGMEGRSALYTGRLGIAVAAAMAGEWLGRADFTAASARLAKSIETSAIAGFSGGDLMAGLSGGIAGALILAQRLADDRLLAWASQLGDALIADAHRSPSGWHWPTPKEPIGLCGLSHGAAGIAWAFAELARATGEKRFAQAAANAVAHEQHWFDADAGNWPDLSPDSCDSAGRRSLSLSWCHGAPGIALTRLRLWELTANDQLREQARIAIATTAADLRASLDQGLGNYSLCHGLAGNVEALIQAGASFETGDLAAAVAMAGIERFGTDPRSWPAGVDSGETTSPTLMLGLAGTGYFLLRIDDAAGTPSILLPDIGVSPTCPTVPNLVEAFAGKSAPSG
;
A
#
# COMPACT_ATOMS: atom_id res chain seq x y z
N MET A 1 21.20 -4.27 18.55
CA MET A 1 20.86 -5.12 17.38
C MET A 1 20.14 -6.40 17.76
N ALA A 2 20.80 -7.49 18.23
CA ALA A 2 20.09 -8.76 18.52
C ALA A 2 18.99 -8.65 19.60
N ASN A 3 19.21 -7.82 20.63
CA ASN A 3 18.22 -7.55 21.66
C ASN A 3 17.00 -6.77 21.13
N ASP A 4 17.19 -5.92 20.12
CA ASP A 4 16.13 -5.07 19.57
C ASP A 4 15.24 -5.86 18.61
N VAL A 5 15.83 -6.79 17.85
CA VAL A 5 15.09 -7.76 17.01
C VAL A 5 14.17 -8.62 17.88
N ALA A 6 14.69 -9.16 18.99
CA ALA A 6 13.89 -9.95 19.92
C ALA A 6 12.73 -9.14 20.52
N GLN A 7 12.95 -7.87 20.87
CA GLN A 7 11.91 -6.97 21.37
C GLN A 7 10.83 -6.67 20.33
N ARG A 8 11.19 -6.48 19.07
CA ARG A 8 10.23 -6.28 17.97
C ARG A 8 9.38 -7.52 17.72
N ILE A 9 9.99 -8.70 17.71
CA ILE A 9 9.25 -9.97 17.57
C ILE A 9 8.31 -10.18 18.77
N GLU A 10 8.76 -9.90 19.99
CA GLU A 10 7.94 -10.00 21.20
C GLU A 10 6.75 -9.01 21.17
N ALA A 11 6.97 -7.77 20.73
CA ALA A 11 5.89 -6.80 20.56
C ALA A 11 4.89 -7.23 19.47
N ALA A 12 5.37 -7.77 18.35
CA ALA A 12 4.51 -8.34 17.31
C ALA A 12 3.72 -9.57 17.83
N LEU A 13 4.33 -10.42 18.66
CA LEU A 13 3.65 -11.53 19.34
C LEU A 13 2.53 -11.04 20.25
N ARG A 14 2.75 -9.99 21.05
CA ARG A 14 1.70 -9.40 21.89
C ARG A 14 0.52 -8.90 21.08
N ILE A 15 0.79 -8.22 19.97
CA ILE A 15 -0.23 -7.78 19.03
C ILE A 15 -0.98 -8.99 18.44
N GLY A 16 -0.27 -10.00 17.96
CA GLY A 16 -0.87 -11.22 17.41
C GLY A 16 -1.72 -11.98 18.42
N ASN A 17 -1.29 -12.04 19.68
CA ASN A 17 -2.02 -12.67 20.78
C ASN A 17 -3.30 -11.90 21.13
N LEU A 18 -3.24 -10.56 21.14
CA LEU A 18 -4.43 -9.73 21.31
C LEU A 18 -5.46 -10.00 20.20
N LEU A 19 -5.03 -9.96 18.94
CA LEU A 19 -5.90 -10.29 17.81
C LEU A 19 -6.48 -11.71 17.94
N CYS A 20 -5.69 -12.70 18.35
CA CYS A 20 -6.23 -14.04 18.59
C CYS A 20 -7.29 -14.09 19.69
N ALA A 21 -7.15 -13.27 20.74
CA ALA A 21 -8.11 -13.19 21.83
C ALA A 21 -9.41 -12.48 21.42
N ASP A 22 -9.32 -11.46 20.57
CA ASP A 22 -10.48 -10.66 20.13
C ASP A 22 -11.22 -11.26 18.92
N ALA A 23 -10.65 -12.30 18.30
CA ALA A 23 -11.23 -12.95 17.13
C ALA A 23 -12.61 -13.58 17.42
N LEU A 24 -13.61 -13.22 16.62
CA LEU A 24 -14.98 -13.74 16.68
C LEU A 24 -15.12 -14.95 15.75
N TRP A 25 -15.21 -16.16 16.32
CA TRP A 25 -15.20 -17.42 15.58
C TRP A 25 -16.58 -17.97 15.24
N TRP A 26 -16.76 -18.40 13.99
CA TRP A 26 -17.92 -19.19 13.55
C TRP A 26 -17.55 -20.11 12.38
N ASN A 27 -17.89 -21.41 12.48
CA ASN A 27 -17.71 -22.40 11.40
C ASN A 27 -16.32 -22.41 10.73
N GLY A 28 -15.26 -22.37 11.55
CA GLY A 28 -13.87 -22.42 11.06
C GLY A 28 -13.37 -21.12 10.43
N ARG A 29 -14.14 -20.04 10.54
CA ARG A 29 -13.80 -18.68 10.11
C ARG A 29 -13.77 -17.76 11.33
N CYS A 30 -13.03 -16.67 11.25
CA CYS A 30 -13.12 -15.60 12.24
C CYS A 30 -13.05 -14.21 11.63
N THR A 31 -13.71 -13.27 12.29
CA THR A 31 -13.67 -11.84 11.97
C THR A 31 -13.44 -11.03 13.25
N PHE A 32 -13.45 -9.72 13.14
CA PHE A 32 -13.18 -8.75 14.20
C PHE A 32 -14.22 -7.64 14.13
N THR A 33 -14.38 -6.89 15.21
CA THR A 33 -15.02 -5.58 15.13
C THR A 33 -13.96 -4.49 14.99
N THR A 34 -14.29 -3.42 14.29
CA THR A 34 -13.43 -2.25 14.10
C THR A 34 -14.29 -1.00 14.02
N ASP A 35 -13.69 0.12 14.37
CA ASP A 35 -14.17 1.41 13.93
C ASP A 35 -13.79 1.63 12.46
N ASP A 36 -14.73 2.22 11.73
CA ASP A 36 -14.64 2.57 10.32
C ASP A 36 -15.31 3.93 10.12
N VAL A 37 -15.25 4.47 8.91
CA VAL A 37 -15.86 5.76 8.56
C VAL A 37 -16.86 5.63 7.42
N ASP A 38 -18.08 6.07 7.66
CA ASP A 38 -19.10 6.19 6.61
C ASP A 38 -19.21 7.63 6.10
N PRO A 39 -19.34 7.84 4.79
CA PRO A 39 -19.64 9.15 4.25
C PRO A 39 -21.07 9.55 4.62
N ILE A 40 -21.23 10.77 5.11
CA ILE A 40 -22.52 11.43 5.36
C ILE A 40 -22.58 12.78 4.63
N ALA A 41 -23.76 13.37 4.52
CA ALA A 41 -23.96 14.63 3.81
C ALA A 41 -23.05 15.78 4.32
N SER A 42 -22.64 15.74 5.59
CA SER A 42 -21.79 16.74 6.24
C SER A 42 -20.34 16.29 6.45
N GLY A 43 -19.87 15.25 5.76
CA GLY A 43 -18.51 14.73 5.89
C GLY A 43 -18.48 13.25 6.23
N TRP A 44 -17.90 12.89 7.37
CA TRP A 44 -17.71 11.51 7.79
C TRP A 44 -18.29 11.27 9.17
N GLN A 45 -18.81 10.07 9.39
CA GLN A 45 -19.20 9.60 10.72
C GLN A 45 -18.47 8.31 11.05
N ILE A 46 -18.06 8.20 12.31
CA ILE A 46 -17.42 7.00 12.82
C ILE A 46 -18.50 5.97 13.13
N VAL A 47 -18.27 4.75 12.68
CA VAL A 47 -19.19 3.62 12.81
C VAL A 47 -18.44 2.41 13.33
N HIS A 48 -19.06 1.69 14.25
CA HIS A 48 -18.53 0.44 14.76
C HIS A 48 -19.18 -0.74 14.04
N ARG A 49 -18.38 -1.62 13.41
CA ARG A 49 -18.87 -2.72 12.58
C ARG A 49 -17.93 -3.91 12.58
N THR A 50 -18.37 -5.02 12.00
CA THR A 50 -17.50 -6.16 11.69
C THR A 50 -16.57 -5.83 10.52
N CYS A 51 -15.33 -6.28 10.57
CA CYS A 51 -14.39 -6.19 9.44
C CYS A 51 -14.93 -6.91 8.20
N GLY A 52 -14.77 -6.28 7.05
CA GLY A 52 -15.05 -6.87 5.74
C GLY A 52 -13.98 -7.89 5.30
N GLY A 53 -13.99 -8.22 4.01
CA GLY A 53 -13.05 -9.17 3.41
C GLY A 53 -11.74 -8.58 2.90
N ASP A 54 -11.70 -7.28 2.59
CA ASP A 54 -10.61 -6.67 1.83
C ASP A 54 -9.24 -6.61 2.53
N LEU A 55 -8.22 -6.15 1.81
CA LEU A 55 -6.84 -6.06 2.28
C LEU A 55 -6.61 -4.85 3.19
N TYR A 56 -7.39 -3.77 3.04
CA TYR A 56 -7.16 -2.49 3.68
C TYR A 56 -7.63 -2.47 5.13
N THR A 57 -8.94 -2.59 5.34
CA THR A 57 -9.61 -2.64 6.65
C THR A 57 -10.24 -4.00 6.93
N GLY A 58 -10.18 -4.91 5.96
CA GLY A 58 -10.75 -6.24 6.08
C GLY A 58 -9.82 -7.30 6.67
N THR A 59 -10.40 -8.48 6.75
CA THR A 59 -9.79 -9.69 7.29
C THR A 59 -8.62 -10.20 6.45
N ALA A 60 -8.58 -9.98 5.13
CA ALA A 60 -7.42 -10.41 4.32
C ALA A 60 -6.11 -9.76 4.80
N GLY A 61 -6.15 -8.48 5.17
CA GLY A 61 -4.98 -7.79 5.69
C GLY A 61 -4.54 -8.29 7.07
N ILE A 62 -5.49 -8.54 7.96
CA ILE A 62 -5.21 -9.12 9.28
C ILE A 62 -4.60 -10.51 9.13
N ALA A 63 -5.11 -11.32 8.21
CA ALA A 63 -4.60 -12.65 7.93
C ALA A 63 -3.15 -12.64 7.43
N LEU A 64 -2.75 -11.66 6.61
CA LEU A 64 -1.36 -11.53 6.15
C LEU A 64 -0.38 -11.35 7.30
N PHE A 65 -0.68 -10.43 8.23
CA PHE A 65 0.15 -10.22 9.40
C PHE A 65 0.24 -11.48 10.26
N LEU A 66 -0.90 -12.10 10.61
CA LEU A 66 -0.90 -13.28 11.45
C LEU A 66 -0.21 -14.47 10.78
N ALA A 67 -0.40 -14.67 9.47
CA ALA A 67 0.27 -15.73 8.72
C ALA A 67 1.79 -15.54 8.72
N ARG A 68 2.25 -14.31 8.52
CA ARG A 68 3.68 -13.99 8.56
C ARG A 68 4.28 -14.20 9.94
N LEU A 69 3.59 -13.72 10.98
CA LEU A 69 4.00 -13.90 12.36
C LEU A 69 4.09 -15.40 12.73
N ALA A 70 3.07 -16.17 12.36
CA ALA A 70 3.05 -17.62 12.58
C ALA A 70 4.20 -18.35 11.87
N ALA A 71 4.54 -17.96 10.64
CA ALA A 71 5.66 -18.54 9.92
C ALA A 71 7.02 -18.25 10.58
N LEU A 72 7.18 -17.09 11.21
CA LEU A 72 8.40 -16.71 11.91
C LEU A 72 8.52 -17.36 13.30
N THR A 73 7.41 -17.54 14.01
CA THR A 73 7.43 -17.97 15.43
C THR A 73 7.04 -19.42 15.63
N GLY A 74 6.36 -20.04 14.65
CA GLY A 74 5.79 -21.38 14.77
C GLY A 74 4.55 -21.45 15.66
N ASP A 75 3.98 -20.31 16.07
CA ASP A 75 2.82 -20.28 16.95
C ASP A 75 1.55 -20.83 16.27
N ARG A 76 1.00 -21.91 16.84
CA ARG A 76 -0.15 -22.62 16.28
C ARG A 76 -1.48 -21.92 16.49
N VAL A 77 -1.62 -21.10 17.54
CA VAL A 77 -2.83 -20.32 17.79
C VAL A 77 -2.91 -19.20 16.76
N ILE A 78 -1.80 -18.48 16.56
CA ILE A 78 -1.69 -17.44 15.54
C ILE A 78 -1.89 -18.04 14.14
N ALA A 79 -1.29 -19.20 13.83
CA ALA A 79 -1.49 -19.88 12.54
C ALA A 79 -2.97 -20.26 12.31
N ARG A 80 -3.65 -20.76 13.36
CA ARG A 80 -5.08 -21.08 13.30
C ARG A 80 -5.90 -19.83 13.03
N THR A 81 -5.67 -18.74 13.75
CA THR A 81 -6.39 -17.47 13.57
C THR A 81 -6.12 -16.90 12.19
N ALA A 82 -4.88 -16.90 11.70
CA ALA A 82 -4.55 -16.50 10.33
C ALA A 82 -5.39 -17.25 9.29
N ALA A 83 -5.49 -18.58 9.42
CA ALA A 83 -6.29 -19.41 8.53
C ALA A 83 -7.81 -19.12 8.64
N GLY A 84 -8.32 -18.91 9.86
CA GLY A 84 -9.74 -18.58 10.08
C GLY A 84 -10.12 -17.21 9.50
N THR A 85 -9.24 -16.23 9.68
CA THR A 85 -9.39 -14.87 9.15
C THR A 85 -9.32 -14.87 7.62
N LEU A 86 -8.41 -15.63 7.04
CA LEU A 86 -8.31 -15.76 5.58
C LEU A 86 -9.51 -16.49 4.98
N ALA A 87 -10.01 -17.53 5.66
CA ALA A 87 -11.23 -18.23 5.25
C ALA A 87 -12.47 -17.34 5.32
N HIS A 88 -12.51 -16.37 6.25
CA HIS A 88 -13.53 -15.32 6.27
C HIS A 88 -13.40 -14.41 5.05
N ALA A 89 -12.21 -13.87 4.78
CA ALA A 89 -11.98 -13.01 3.61
C ALA A 89 -12.37 -13.68 2.28
N LEU A 90 -12.00 -14.95 2.09
CA LEU A 90 -12.37 -15.71 0.90
C LEU A 90 -13.88 -15.94 0.77
N ALA A 91 -14.61 -16.04 1.88
CA ALA A 91 -16.07 -16.14 1.85
C ALA A 91 -16.72 -14.78 1.55
N GLU A 92 -16.17 -13.70 2.10
CA GLU A 92 -16.60 -12.32 1.81
C GLU A 92 -16.38 -11.94 0.34
N ALA A 93 -15.40 -12.54 -0.34
CA ALA A 93 -15.14 -12.29 -1.76
C ALA A 93 -16.33 -12.62 -2.69
N ASP A 94 -17.29 -13.43 -2.23
CA ASP A 94 -18.49 -13.83 -2.99
C ASP A 94 -19.77 -13.15 -2.46
N THR A 95 -19.67 -12.19 -1.53
CA THR A 95 -20.85 -11.47 -1.02
C THR A 95 -21.23 -10.32 -1.95
N PRO A 96 -22.52 -9.91 -1.98
CA PRO A 96 -22.97 -8.78 -2.81
C PRO A 96 -22.25 -7.46 -2.52
N GLY A 97 -21.71 -7.28 -1.31
CA GLY A 97 -20.96 -6.06 -0.94
C GLY A 97 -19.57 -5.98 -1.57
N MET A 98 -18.99 -7.13 -1.93
CA MET A 98 -17.68 -7.27 -2.56
C MET A 98 -17.78 -7.60 -4.06
N GLU A 99 -18.94 -8.08 -4.50
CA GLU A 99 -19.28 -8.25 -5.90
C GLU A 99 -19.15 -6.88 -6.62
N GLY A 100 -18.33 -6.85 -7.68
CA GLY A 100 -18.01 -5.59 -8.38
C GLY A 100 -16.89 -4.75 -7.75
N ARG A 101 -16.16 -5.23 -6.74
CA ARG A 101 -14.93 -4.58 -6.23
C ARG A 101 -13.71 -5.44 -6.54
N SER A 102 -12.92 -5.06 -7.54
CA SER A 102 -11.85 -5.91 -8.07
C SER A 102 -10.45 -5.44 -7.70
N ALA A 103 -10.25 -4.22 -7.21
CA ALA A 103 -8.93 -3.66 -6.95
C ALA A 103 -8.15 -4.34 -5.80
N LEU A 104 -6.88 -3.91 -5.64
CA LEU A 104 -5.95 -4.51 -4.70
C LEU A 104 -6.30 -4.23 -3.24
N TYR A 105 -6.50 -2.98 -2.83
CA TYR A 105 -6.66 -2.68 -1.40
C TYR A 105 -8.10 -2.87 -0.91
N THR A 106 -9.08 -2.42 -1.69
CA THR A 106 -10.50 -2.41 -1.28
C THR A 106 -11.36 -3.44 -2.03
N GLY A 107 -10.72 -4.41 -2.72
CA GLY A 107 -11.38 -5.38 -3.57
C GLY A 107 -10.84 -6.80 -3.50
N ARG A 108 -11.40 -7.66 -4.36
CA ARG A 108 -11.18 -9.12 -4.39
C ARG A 108 -9.76 -9.51 -4.78
N LEU A 109 -9.01 -8.67 -5.52
CA LEU A 109 -7.61 -8.97 -5.83
C LEU A 109 -6.74 -8.97 -4.58
N GLY A 110 -6.99 -8.08 -3.62
CA GLY A 110 -6.31 -8.09 -2.32
C GLY A 110 -6.50 -9.38 -1.55
N ILE A 111 -7.72 -9.92 -1.60
CA ILE A 111 -8.06 -11.21 -0.97
C ILE A 111 -7.30 -12.35 -1.65
N ALA A 112 -7.24 -12.36 -2.98
CA ALA A 112 -6.49 -13.35 -3.73
C ALA A 112 -4.98 -13.27 -3.45
N VAL A 113 -4.40 -12.07 -3.41
CA VAL A 113 -2.99 -11.84 -3.07
C VAL A 113 -2.69 -12.30 -1.66
N ALA A 114 -3.53 -11.92 -0.68
CA ALA A 114 -3.41 -12.37 0.69
C ALA A 114 -3.46 -13.90 0.80
N ALA A 115 -4.36 -14.55 0.07
CA ALA A 115 -4.51 -16.00 0.06
C ALA A 115 -3.30 -16.72 -0.55
N ALA A 116 -2.69 -16.17 -1.60
CA ALA A 116 -1.46 -16.72 -2.17
C ALA A 116 -0.31 -16.64 -1.16
N MET A 117 -0.05 -15.44 -0.62
CA MET A 117 1.07 -15.19 0.29
C MET A 117 0.93 -15.95 1.62
N ALA A 118 -0.23 -15.84 2.28
CA ALA A 118 -0.47 -16.54 3.52
C ALA A 118 -0.54 -18.06 3.32
N GLY A 119 -1.04 -18.53 2.18
CA GLY A 119 -1.02 -19.94 1.80
C GLY A 119 0.40 -20.51 1.72
N GLU A 120 1.32 -19.78 1.10
CA GLU A 120 2.73 -20.13 1.04
C GLU A 120 3.38 -20.16 2.44
N TRP A 121 3.22 -19.09 3.23
CA TRP A 121 3.81 -18.99 4.58
C TRP A 121 3.30 -20.05 5.55
N LEU A 122 2.03 -20.42 5.45
CA LEU A 122 1.41 -21.43 6.32
C LEU A 122 1.55 -22.86 5.78
N GLY A 123 2.09 -23.06 4.58
CA GLY A 123 2.13 -24.36 3.91
C GLY A 123 0.75 -24.93 3.59
N ARG A 124 -0.21 -24.06 3.23
CA ARG A 124 -1.63 -24.37 3.00
C ARG A 124 -2.02 -24.25 1.54
N ALA A 125 -1.85 -25.35 0.81
CA ALA A 125 -2.13 -25.44 -0.63
C ALA A 125 -3.61 -25.16 -0.99
N ASP A 126 -4.54 -25.36 -0.07
CA ASP A 126 -5.95 -25.03 -0.26
C ASP A 126 -6.20 -23.52 -0.38
N PHE A 127 -5.42 -22.68 0.33
CA PHE A 127 -5.49 -21.22 0.18
C PHE A 127 -4.86 -20.75 -1.13
N THR A 128 -3.73 -21.33 -1.55
CA THR A 128 -3.14 -21.07 -2.87
C THR A 128 -4.12 -21.46 -3.99
N ALA A 129 -4.81 -22.60 -3.85
CA ALA A 129 -5.84 -23.01 -4.80
C ALA A 129 -7.07 -22.08 -4.78
N ALA A 130 -7.45 -21.55 -3.61
CA ALA A 130 -8.53 -20.57 -3.50
C ALA A 130 -8.15 -19.23 -4.15
N SER A 131 -6.91 -18.78 -3.97
CA SER A 131 -6.36 -17.61 -4.65
C SER A 131 -6.48 -17.75 -6.18
N ALA A 132 -6.04 -18.88 -6.74
CA ALA A 132 -6.13 -19.13 -8.18
C ALA A 132 -7.57 -19.14 -8.71
N ARG A 133 -8.51 -19.75 -7.97
CA ARG A 133 -9.93 -19.71 -8.35
C ARG A 133 -10.51 -18.30 -8.31
N LEU A 134 -10.17 -17.52 -7.28
CA LEU A 134 -10.65 -16.15 -7.14
C LEU A 134 -10.04 -15.25 -8.22
N ALA A 135 -8.74 -15.34 -8.48
CA ALA A 135 -8.06 -14.60 -9.54
C ALA A 135 -8.71 -14.85 -10.91
N LYS A 136 -9.00 -16.13 -11.23
CA LYS A 136 -9.72 -16.50 -12.45
C LYS A 136 -11.13 -15.91 -12.50
N SER A 137 -11.87 -15.95 -11.39
CA SER A 137 -13.22 -15.35 -11.33
C SER A 137 -13.19 -13.85 -11.63
N ILE A 138 -12.26 -13.12 -11.00
CA ILE A 138 -12.14 -11.66 -11.19
C ILE A 138 -11.76 -11.33 -12.64
N GLU A 139 -10.76 -12.02 -13.19
CA GLU A 139 -10.33 -11.86 -14.58
C GLU A 139 -11.50 -12.03 -15.57
N THR A 140 -12.36 -13.03 -15.34
CA THR A 140 -13.54 -13.25 -16.18
C THR A 140 -14.67 -12.21 -16.01
N SER A 141 -14.69 -11.46 -14.92
CA SER A 141 -15.68 -10.40 -14.67
C SER A 141 -15.39 -9.07 -15.40
N ALA A 142 -14.31 -9.03 -16.19
CA ALA A 142 -13.88 -7.87 -16.98
C ALA A 142 -13.62 -6.60 -16.12
N ILE A 143 -13.65 -5.43 -16.76
CA ILE A 143 -13.22 -4.14 -16.18
C ILE A 143 -14.28 -3.52 -15.25
N ALA A 144 -15.52 -4.01 -15.29
CA ALA A 144 -16.66 -3.39 -14.58
C ALA A 144 -16.49 -3.35 -13.04
N GLY A 145 -15.54 -4.11 -12.49
CA GLY A 145 -15.28 -4.14 -11.06
C GLY A 145 -14.26 -3.11 -10.54
N PHE A 146 -13.83 -2.15 -11.37
CA PHE A 146 -12.89 -1.09 -10.97
C PHE A 146 -13.58 0.27 -10.93
N SER A 147 -13.27 1.07 -9.91
CA SER A 147 -13.81 2.41 -9.72
C SER A 147 -12.70 3.45 -9.90
N GLY A 148 -12.56 3.97 -11.12
CA GLY A 148 -11.55 4.99 -11.45
C GLY A 148 -10.17 4.42 -11.73
N GLY A 149 -9.16 5.29 -11.71
CA GLY A 149 -7.80 4.94 -12.11
C GLY A 149 -6.86 4.52 -10.97
N ASP A 150 -7.24 4.76 -9.72
CA ASP A 150 -6.31 4.73 -8.59
C ASP A 150 -5.87 3.34 -8.12
N LEU A 151 -4.98 3.32 -7.13
CA LEU A 151 -4.40 2.11 -6.57
C LEU A 151 -5.37 1.37 -5.62
N MET A 152 -6.31 2.09 -5.01
CA MET A 152 -7.15 1.59 -3.93
C MET A 152 -8.37 0.81 -4.42
N ALA A 153 -9.11 1.39 -5.35
CA ALA A 153 -10.35 0.91 -5.91
C ALA A 153 -10.32 0.84 -7.45
N GLY A 154 -9.33 1.49 -8.06
CA GLY A 154 -9.24 1.64 -9.51
C GLY A 154 -8.37 0.63 -10.25
N LEU A 155 -8.16 0.93 -11.52
CA LEU A 155 -7.42 0.11 -12.47
C LEU A 155 -5.94 -0.06 -12.12
N SER A 156 -5.29 0.93 -11.51
CA SER A 156 -3.89 0.80 -11.06
C SER A 156 -3.76 -0.31 -10.01
N GLY A 157 -4.69 -0.38 -9.06
CA GLY A 157 -4.80 -1.51 -8.12
C GLY A 157 -5.06 -2.84 -8.82
N GLY A 158 -5.87 -2.81 -9.87
CA GLY A 158 -6.10 -3.96 -10.74
C GLY A 158 -4.82 -4.49 -11.39
N ILE A 159 -4.04 -3.60 -12.02
CA ILE A 159 -2.76 -3.91 -12.66
C ILE A 159 -1.80 -4.52 -11.62
N ALA A 160 -1.63 -3.85 -10.48
CA ALA A 160 -0.73 -4.31 -9.42
C ALA A 160 -1.11 -5.72 -8.92
N GLY A 161 -2.37 -5.94 -8.56
CA GLY A 161 -2.87 -7.24 -8.10
C GLY A 161 -2.73 -8.33 -9.16
N ALA A 162 -3.05 -8.02 -10.42
CA ALA A 162 -2.93 -8.96 -11.53
C ALA A 162 -1.47 -9.36 -11.78
N LEU A 163 -0.51 -8.43 -11.73
CA LEU A 163 0.91 -8.74 -11.93
C LEU A 163 1.48 -9.59 -10.77
N ILE A 164 1.14 -9.26 -9.52
CA ILE A 164 1.53 -10.06 -8.34
C ILE A 164 1.04 -11.51 -8.49
N LEU A 165 -0.23 -11.68 -8.85
CA LEU A 165 -0.82 -13.01 -9.00
C LEU A 165 -0.31 -13.75 -10.23
N ALA A 166 -0.10 -13.06 -11.36
CA ALA A 166 0.48 -13.65 -12.57
C ALA A 166 1.82 -14.32 -12.24
N GLN A 167 2.65 -13.66 -11.45
CA GLN A 167 3.93 -14.21 -11.04
C GLN A 167 3.77 -15.36 -10.04
N ARG A 168 3.05 -15.14 -8.93
CA ARG A 168 2.93 -16.12 -7.83
C ARG A 168 2.23 -17.41 -8.25
N LEU A 169 1.27 -17.30 -9.17
CA LEU A 169 0.51 -18.44 -9.69
C LEU A 169 1.08 -18.98 -11.01
N ALA A 170 2.11 -18.34 -11.57
CA ALA A 170 2.64 -18.63 -12.90
C ALA A 170 1.53 -18.69 -13.98
N ASP A 171 0.70 -17.64 -14.03
CA ASP A 171 -0.47 -17.56 -14.93
C ASP A 171 -0.39 -16.36 -15.88
N ASP A 172 0.09 -16.61 -17.09
CA ASP A 172 0.25 -15.60 -18.15
C ASP A 172 -1.06 -14.92 -18.56
N ARG A 173 -2.22 -15.54 -18.29
CA ARG A 173 -3.53 -14.91 -18.57
C ARG A 173 -3.73 -13.67 -17.72
N LEU A 174 -3.22 -13.67 -16.48
CA LEU A 174 -3.28 -12.51 -15.59
C LEU A 174 -2.37 -11.38 -16.07
N LEU A 175 -1.23 -11.69 -16.69
CA LEU A 175 -0.36 -10.68 -17.33
C LEU A 175 -1.05 -10.06 -18.56
N ALA A 176 -1.69 -10.89 -19.39
CA ALA A 176 -2.47 -10.41 -20.52
C ALA A 176 -3.66 -9.53 -20.06
N TRP A 177 -4.32 -9.92 -18.98
CA TRP A 177 -5.38 -9.13 -18.37
C TRP A 177 -4.86 -7.81 -17.77
N ALA A 178 -3.73 -7.81 -17.08
CA ALA A 178 -3.07 -6.60 -16.60
C ALA A 178 -2.78 -5.60 -17.74
N SER A 179 -2.42 -6.10 -18.92
CA SER A 179 -2.22 -5.27 -20.11
C SER A 179 -3.53 -4.62 -20.59
N GLN A 180 -4.65 -5.36 -20.56
CA GLN A 180 -5.98 -4.82 -20.89
C GLN A 180 -6.43 -3.75 -19.87
N LEU A 181 -6.16 -3.95 -18.59
CA LEU A 181 -6.41 -2.95 -17.54
C LEU A 181 -5.57 -1.69 -17.78
N GLY A 182 -4.30 -1.85 -18.19
CA GLY A 182 -3.43 -0.74 -18.58
C GLY A 182 -3.95 0.03 -19.78
N ASP A 183 -4.47 -0.66 -20.80
CA ASP A 183 -5.06 -0.02 -21.98
C ASP A 183 -6.33 0.76 -21.62
N ALA A 184 -7.18 0.22 -20.75
CA ALA A 184 -8.33 0.94 -20.20
C ALA A 184 -7.89 2.19 -19.41
N LEU A 185 -6.86 2.07 -18.58
CA LEU A 185 -6.36 3.19 -17.79
C LEU A 185 -5.74 4.30 -18.67
N ILE A 186 -5.11 3.95 -19.80
CA ILE A 186 -4.65 4.93 -20.80
C ILE A 186 -5.82 5.62 -21.48
N ALA A 187 -6.91 4.90 -21.77
CA ALA A 187 -8.10 5.45 -22.41
C ALA A 187 -8.80 6.49 -21.50
N ASP A 188 -8.80 6.26 -20.19
CA ASP A 188 -9.36 7.17 -19.18
C ASP A 188 -8.48 8.38 -18.85
N ALA A 189 -7.25 8.43 -19.37
CA ALA A 189 -6.31 9.49 -19.05
C ALA A 189 -6.69 10.83 -19.69
N HIS A 190 -6.80 11.87 -18.88
CA HIS A 190 -6.88 13.25 -19.34
C HIS A 190 -5.47 13.78 -19.61
N ARG A 191 -5.26 14.34 -20.80
CA ARG A 191 -3.94 14.77 -21.27
C ARG A 191 -3.85 16.29 -21.27
N SER A 192 -2.83 16.82 -20.61
CA SER A 192 -2.50 18.25 -20.59
C SER A 192 -1.02 18.48 -20.91
N PRO A 193 -0.59 19.74 -21.15
CA PRO A 193 0.83 20.07 -21.30
C PRO A 193 1.67 19.69 -20.07
N SER A 194 1.06 19.66 -18.89
CA SER A 194 1.73 19.30 -17.63
C SER A 194 1.80 17.78 -17.40
N GLY A 195 1.26 16.94 -18.28
CA GLY A 195 1.25 15.49 -18.12
C GLY A 195 -0.15 14.88 -18.19
N TRP A 196 -0.28 13.64 -17.74
CA TRP A 196 -1.57 12.93 -17.73
C TRP A 196 -2.09 12.80 -16.31
N HIS A 197 -3.40 12.93 -16.17
CA HIS A 197 -4.08 12.80 -14.89
C HIS A 197 -5.42 12.08 -15.05
N TRP A 198 -5.98 11.62 -13.93
CA TRP A 198 -7.20 10.81 -13.89
C TRP A 198 -8.22 11.48 -12.97
N PRO A 199 -8.98 12.46 -13.48
CA PRO A 199 -9.93 13.18 -12.67
C PRO A 199 -11.16 12.35 -12.35
N THR A 200 -11.77 12.62 -11.20
CA THR A 200 -13.08 12.09 -10.83
C THR A 200 -14.06 13.26 -10.63
N PRO A 201 -15.38 13.02 -10.52
CA PRO A 201 -16.31 14.08 -10.14
C PRO A 201 -15.97 14.76 -8.81
N LYS A 202 -15.30 14.04 -7.89
CA LYS A 202 -14.85 14.59 -6.60
C LYS A 202 -13.48 15.25 -6.71
N GLU A 203 -12.60 14.75 -7.58
CA GLU A 203 -11.23 15.27 -7.77
C GLU A 203 -11.01 15.70 -9.23
N PRO A 204 -11.53 16.87 -9.65
CA PRO A 204 -11.59 17.26 -11.06
C PRO A 204 -10.23 17.56 -11.70
N ILE A 205 -9.19 17.74 -10.88
CA ILE A 205 -7.82 18.01 -11.35
C ILE A 205 -6.91 16.77 -11.32
N GLY A 206 -7.41 15.63 -10.82
CA GLY A 206 -6.61 14.44 -10.52
C GLY A 206 -5.75 14.66 -9.27
N LEU A 207 -5.57 13.60 -8.47
CA LEU A 207 -4.78 13.68 -7.24
C LEU A 207 -3.28 13.40 -7.47
N CYS A 208 -2.46 13.95 -6.58
CA CYS A 208 -1.09 13.49 -6.34
C CYS A 208 -1.09 12.36 -5.29
N GLY A 209 0.03 11.66 -5.14
CA GLY A 209 0.21 10.65 -4.09
C GLY A 209 -0.03 9.21 -4.57
N LEU A 210 0.27 8.27 -3.68
CA LEU A 210 0.36 6.85 -4.01
C LEU A 210 -1.00 6.14 -3.98
N SER A 211 -1.87 6.52 -3.03
CA SER A 211 -3.16 5.85 -2.82
C SER A 211 -4.16 6.17 -3.94
N HIS A 212 -4.57 7.44 -4.03
CA HIS A 212 -5.60 7.89 -4.97
C HIS A 212 -5.05 8.66 -6.18
N GLY A 213 -3.73 8.85 -6.25
CA GLY A 213 -3.10 9.83 -7.14
C GLY A 213 -2.20 9.27 -8.23
N ALA A 214 -1.59 10.22 -8.94
CA ALA A 214 -0.73 9.98 -10.09
C ALA A 214 0.53 9.16 -9.75
N ALA A 215 1.07 9.22 -8.53
CA ALA A 215 2.22 8.40 -8.13
C ALA A 215 1.91 6.90 -8.21
N GLY A 216 0.77 6.46 -7.68
CA GLY A 216 0.37 5.05 -7.72
C GLY A 216 0.08 4.57 -9.14
N ILE A 217 -0.51 5.44 -9.97
CA ILE A 217 -0.74 5.17 -11.38
C ILE A 217 0.57 5.08 -12.16
N ALA A 218 1.51 5.99 -11.91
CA ALA A 218 2.84 5.97 -12.52
C ALA A 218 3.59 4.67 -12.21
N TRP A 219 3.54 4.24 -10.94
CA TRP A 219 4.16 3.00 -10.49
C TRP A 219 3.56 1.77 -11.20
N ALA A 220 2.23 1.64 -11.23
CA ALA A 220 1.59 0.50 -11.89
C ALA A 220 1.90 0.45 -13.39
N PHE A 221 1.93 1.59 -14.08
CA PHE A 221 2.33 1.64 -15.49
C PHE A 221 3.79 1.26 -15.70
N ALA A 222 4.70 1.67 -14.83
CA ALA A 222 6.11 1.31 -14.95
C ALA A 222 6.33 -0.17 -14.74
N GLU A 223 5.65 -0.76 -13.77
CA GLU A 223 5.71 -2.21 -13.51
C GLU A 223 5.08 -3.01 -14.65
N LEU A 224 3.99 -2.53 -15.23
CA LEU A 224 3.40 -3.13 -16.43
C LEU A 224 4.31 -2.99 -17.65
N ALA A 225 4.95 -1.83 -17.85
CA ALA A 225 5.92 -1.60 -18.93
C ALA A 225 7.13 -2.52 -18.81
N ARG A 226 7.56 -2.82 -17.59
CA ARG A 226 8.63 -3.76 -17.29
C ARG A 226 8.23 -5.21 -17.53
N ALA A 227 7.02 -5.59 -17.13
CA ALA A 227 6.51 -6.95 -17.31
C ALA A 227 6.21 -7.28 -18.78
N THR A 228 5.83 -6.29 -19.59
CA THR A 228 5.37 -6.48 -20.99
C THR A 228 6.37 -6.03 -22.04
N GLY A 229 7.29 -5.11 -21.71
CA GLY A 229 8.16 -4.43 -22.68
C GLY A 229 7.45 -3.36 -23.52
N GLU A 230 6.16 -3.10 -23.30
CA GLU A 230 5.35 -2.24 -24.15
C GLU A 230 5.60 -0.74 -23.90
N LYS A 231 6.01 -0.02 -24.95
CA LYS A 231 6.39 1.41 -24.85
C LYS A 231 5.24 2.33 -24.40
N ARG A 232 3.99 1.97 -24.72
CA ARG A 232 2.81 2.80 -24.37
C ARG A 232 2.63 2.93 -22.86
N PHE A 233 2.92 1.88 -22.09
CA PHE A 233 2.86 1.92 -20.64
C PHE A 233 4.02 2.73 -20.05
N ALA A 234 5.23 2.62 -20.62
CA ALA A 234 6.36 3.46 -20.23
C ALA A 234 6.06 4.96 -20.44
N GLN A 235 5.45 5.30 -21.58
CA GLN A 235 5.04 6.67 -21.89
C GLN A 235 3.94 7.17 -20.93
N ALA A 236 2.99 6.31 -20.55
CA ALA A 236 1.96 6.64 -19.59
C ALA A 236 2.56 6.92 -18.19
N ALA A 237 3.50 6.07 -17.73
CA ALA A 237 4.23 6.29 -16.48
C ALA A 237 4.95 7.65 -16.46
N ALA A 238 5.70 7.97 -17.52
CA ALA A 238 6.40 9.26 -17.64
C ALA A 238 5.43 10.46 -17.68
N ASN A 239 4.20 10.29 -18.17
CA ASN A 239 3.18 11.33 -18.16
C ASN A 239 2.48 11.51 -16.82
N ALA A 240 2.24 10.44 -16.08
CA ALA A 240 1.74 10.50 -14.71
C ALA A 240 2.74 11.21 -13.79
N VAL A 241 4.03 10.88 -13.88
CA VAL A 241 5.10 11.57 -13.12
C VAL A 241 5.17 13.05 -13.47
N ALA A 242 5.04 13.41 -14.75
CA ALA A 242 5.07 14.81 -15.17
C ALA A 242 3.93 15.62 -14.54
N HIS A 243 2.72 15.05 -14.48
CA HIS A 243 1.58 15.70 -13.82
C HIS A 243 1.86 15.92 -12.33
N GLU A 244 2.36 14.91 -11.63
CA GLU A 244 2.69 15.06 -10.21
C GLU A 244 3.83 16.07 -10.01
N GLN A 245 4.85 16.08 -10.88
CA GLN A 245 5.96 17.03 -10.78
C GLN A 245 5.52 18.48 -10.99
N HIS A 246 4.47 18.73 -11.77
CA HIS A 246 3.90 20.07 -11.95
C HIS A 246 3.39 20.68 -10.63
N TRP A 247 2.97 19.84 -9.69
CA TRP A 247 2.43 20.25 -8.39
C TRP A 247 3.48 20.28 -7.27
N PHE A 248 4.74 19.95 -7.56
CA PHE A 248 5.77 19.90 -6.55
C PHE A 248 6.04 21.27 -5.92
N ASP A 249 5.96 21.35 -4.60
CA ASP A 249 6.36 22.52 -3.81
C ASP A 249 7.82 22.34 -3.37
N ALA A 250 8.71 23.13 -3.97
CA ALA A 250 10.15 23.05 -3.71
C ALA A 250 10.55 23.55 -2.33
N ASP A 251 9.80 24.51 -1.76
CA ASP A 251 10.09 25.05 -0.43
C ASP A 251 9.69 24.05 0.66
N ALA A 252 8.58 23.35 0.46
CA ALA A 252 8.14 22.28 1.35
C ALA A 252 8.83 20.93 1.11
N GLY A 253 9.42 20.73 -0.07
CA GLY A 253 9.92 19.43 -0.51
C GLY A 253 8.81 18.37 -0.55
N ASN A 254 7.59 18.77 -0.91
CA ASN A 254 6.38 17.94 -0.83
C ASN A 254 5.38 18.27 -1.96
N TRP A 255 4.32 17.47 -2.06
CA TRP A 255 3.21 17.65 -2.99
C TRP A 255 1.92 17.97 -2.24
N PRO A 256 1.10 18.90 -2.74
CA PRO A 256 -0.17 19.23 -2.13
C PRO A 256 -1.18 18.09 -2.29
N ASP A 257 -2.05 17.95 -1.31
CA ASP A 257 -3.30 17.24 -1.49
C ASP A 257 -4.20 18.07 -2.42
N LEU A 258 -4.56 17.49 -3.55
CA LEU A 258 -5.37 18.14 -4.57
C LEU A 258 -6.88 17.93 -4.37
N SER A 259 -7.27 17.26 -3.29
CA SER A 259 -8.67 17.12 -2.90
C SER A 259 -9.32 18.50 -2.70
N PRO A 260 -10.63 18.67 -2.97
CA PRO A 260 -11.30 19.94 -2.72
C PRO A 260 -11.27 20.35 -1.24
N ASP A 261 -11.34 19.39 -0.34
CA ASP A 261 -11.43 19.60 1.11
C ASP A 261 -10.09 20.02 1.75
N SER A 262 -8.97 19.83 1.03
CA SER A 262 -7.64 20.25 1.49
C SER A 262 -7.37 21.75 1.32
N CYS A 263 -8.27 22.48 0.66
CA CYS A 263 -8.07 23.86 0.25
C CYS A 263 -8.68 24.83 1.27
N ASP A 264 -7.85 25.69 1.87
CA ASP A 264 -8.33 26.72 2.80
C ASP A 264 -9.00 27.89 2.08
N SER A 265 -9.60 28.81 2.84
CA SER A 265 -10.28 29.99 2.29
C SER A 265 -9.35 30.96 1.54
N ALA A 266 -8.03 30.83 1.70
CA ALA A 266 -7.02 31.58 0.97
C ALA A 266 -6.51 30.84 -0.28
N GLY A 267 -7.06 29.66 -0.59
CA GLY A 267 -6.66 28.83 -1.73
C GLY A 267 -5.41 28.00 -1.49
N ARG A 268 -4.90 27.93 -0.26
CA ARG A 268 -3.73 27.09 0.07
C ARG A 268 -4.17 25.66 0.30
N ARG A 269 -3.40 24.73 -0.25
CA ARG A 269 -3.65 23.29 -0.12
C ARG A 269 -2.81 22.69 1.00
N SER A 270 -3.39 21.73 1.71
CA SER A 270 -2.66 20.94 2.71
C SER A 270 -1.51 20.17 2.07
N LEU A 271 -0.37 20.14 2.76
CA LEU A 271 0.82 19.39 2.40
C LEU A 271 0.93 18.17 3.33
N SER A 272 0.04 17.19 3.15
CA SER A 272 0.03 15.98 3.97
C SER A 272 1.35 15.22 3.85
N LEU A 273 1.76 14.55 4.93
CA LEU A 273 2.96 13.72 5.01
C LEU A 273 2.57 12.30 5.42
N SER A 274 1.95 11.59 4.49
CA SER A 274 1.45 10.24 4.68
C SER A 274 1.78 9.34 3.50
N TRP A 275 1.70 8.03 3.67
CA TRP A 275 1.80 7.09 2.56
C TRP A 275 0.71 7.36 1.51
N CYS A 276 -0.53 7.64 1.93
CA CYS A 276 -1.63 7.88 1.00
C CYS A 276 -1.47 9.18 0.20
N HIS A 277 -1.06 10.28 0.86
CA HIS A 277 -0.89 11.60 0.26
C HIS A 277 0.42 12.26 0.74
N GLY A 278 1.27 12.62 -0.24
CA GLY A 278 2.49 13.40 -0.03
C GLY A 278 3.79 12.61 -0.13
N ALA A 279 4.86 13.21 0.41
CA ALA A 279 6.24 12.77 0.26
C ALA A 279 6.50 11.30 0.62
N PRO A 280 5.94 10.72 1.70
CA PRO A 280 6.25 9.33 2.07
C PRO A 280 5.84 8.31 1.00
N GLY A 281 4.62 8.41 0.46
CA GLY A 281 4.17 7.54 -0.64
C GLY A 281 4.89 7.83 -1.95
N ILE A 282 5.10 9.11 -2.27
CA ILE A 282 5.77 9.52 -3.51
C ILE A 282 7.24 9.06 -3.52
N ALA A 283 7.94 9.10 -2.38
CA ALA A 283 9.29 8.59 -2.23
C ALA A 283 9.42 7.14 -2.70
N LEU A 284 8.47 6.27 -2.32
CA LEU A 284 8.45 4.86 -2.73
C LEU A 284 8.41 4.73 -4.26
N THR A 285 7.52 5.47 -4.90
CA THR A 285 7.38 5.43 -6.36
C THR A 285 8.61 5.99 -7.06
N ARG A 286 9.19 7.08 -6.56
CA ARG A 286 10.37 7.73 -7.17
C ARG A 286 11.61 6.89 -7.05
N LEU A 287 11.83 6.27 -5.89
CA LEU A 287 12.90 5.30 -5.70
C LEU A 287 12.76 4.16 -6.70
N ARG A 288 11.57 3.55 -6.80
CA ARG A 288 11.35 2.43 -7.71
C ARG A 288 11.51 2.82 -9.17
N LEU A 289 10.96 3.95 -9.58
CA LEU A 289 11.12 4.45 -10.95
C LEU A 289 12.59 4.77 -11.27
N TRP A 290 13.34 5.30 -10.30
CA TRP A 290 14.78 5.51 -10.44
C TRP A 290 15.52 4.17 -10.67
N GLU A 291 15.23 3.12 -9.89
CA GLU A 291 15.83 1.79 -10.11
C GLU A 291 15.57 1.27 -11.53
N LEU A 292 14.35 1.47 -12.04
CA LEU A 292 13.96 0.99 -13.37
C LEU A 292 14.53 1.82 -14.52
N THR A 293 14.93 3.06 -14.29
CA THR A 293 15.31 4.03 -15.35
C THR A 293 16.75 4.54 -15.26
N ALA A 294 17.39 4.44 -14.10
CA ALA A 294 18.59 5.18 -13.74
C ALA A 294 18.52 6.71 -13.99
N ASN A 295 17.32 7.30 -13.94
CA ASN A 295 17.12 8.72 -14.19
C ASN A 295 17.48 9.59 -12.97
N ASP A 296 18.38 10.56 -13.16
CA ASP A 296 18.87 11.43 -12.08
C ASP A 296 17.81 12.36 -11.50
N GLN A 297 16.82 12.80 -12.28
CA GLN A 297 15.73 13.64 -11.76
C GLN A 297 14.83 12.83 -10.82
N LEU A 298 14.53 11.59 -11.16
CA LEU A 298 13.79 10.67 -10.28
C LEU A 298 14.57 10.36 -9.01
N ARG A 299 15.90 10.18 -9.12
CA ARG A 299 16.78 10.01 -7.97
C ARG A 299 16.73 11.21 -7.03
N GLU A 300 16.79 12.42 -7.58
CA GLU A 300 16.74 13.66 -6.80
C GLU A 300 15.37 13.87 -6.15
N GLN A 301 14.28 13.58 -6.87
CA GLN A 301 12.92 13.62 -6.30
C GLN A 301 12.77 12.61 -5.16
N ALA A 302 13.29 11.39 -5.31
CA ALA A 302 13.31 10.40 -4.24
C ALA A 302 14.12 10.91 -3.03
N ARG A 303 15.31 11.46 -3.26
CA ARG A 303 16.17 12.02 -2.20
C ARG A 303 15.45 13.10 -1.40
N ILE A 304 14.79 14.05 -2.08
CA ILE A 304 14.04 15.12 -1.42
C ILE A 304 12.89 14.53 -0.60
N ALA A 305 12.06 13.67 -1.21
CA ALA A 305 10.90 13.10 -0.52
C ALA A 305 11.29 12.24 0.70
N ILE A 306 12.39 11.48 0.61
CA ILE A 306 12.96 10.71 1.74
C ILE A 306 13.47 11.65 2.83
N ALA A 307 14.16 12.73 2.47
CA ALA A 307 14.66 13.70 3.44
C ALA A 307 13.50 14.42 4.17
N THR A 308 12.47 14.84 3.45
CA THR A 308 11.25 15.43 4.01
C THR A 308 10.56 14.45 4.97
N THR A 309 10.39 13.19 4.55
CA THR A 309 9.78 12.13 5.38
C THR A 309 10.61 11.87 6.64
N ALA A 310 11.93 11.80 6.52
CA ALA A 310 12.82 11.58 7.66
C ALA A 310 12.81 12.76 8.64
N ALA A 311 12.68 14.00 8.16
CA ALA A 311 12.56 15.18 9.01
C ALA A 311 11.24 15.15 9.83
N ASP A 312 10.13 14.80 9.18
CA ASP A 312 8.82 14.66 9.83
C ASP A 312 8.77 13.54 10.88
N LEU A 313 9.37 12.39 10.56
CA LEU A 313 9.51 11.28 11.50
C LEU A 313 10.32 11.70 12.74
N ARG A 314 11.44 12.43 12.56
CA ARG A 314 12.22 12.94 13.70
C ARG A 314 11.41 13.90 14.56
N ALA A 315 10.71 14.87 13.93
CA ALA A 315 9.87 15.82 14.64
C ALA A 315 8.73 15.13 15.42
N SER A 316 8.11 14.11 14.82
CA SER A 316 7.07 13.30 15.47
C SER A 316 7.60 12.53 16.68
N LEU A 317 8.81 11.96 16.58
CA LEU A 317 9.48 11.29 17.70
C LEU A 317 9.82 12.26 18.84
N ASP A 318 10.40 13.42 18.52
CA ASP A 318 10.77 14.44 19.52
C ASP A 318 9.55 14.95 20.30
N GLN A 319 8.40 15.04 19.65
CA GLN A 319 7.14 15.50 20.26
C GLN A 319 6.35 14.35 20.92
N GLY A 320 6.74 13.09 20.70
CA GLY A 320 5.94 11.94 21.10
C GLY A 320 4.54 11.98 20.49
N LEU A 321 4.40 12.39 19.24
CA LEU A 321 3.12 12.44 18.52
C LEU A 321 3.11 11.44 17.36
N GLY A 322 1.91 11.11 16.90
CA GLY A 322 1.70 10.24 15.74
C GLY A 322 1.05 8.90 16.07
N ASN A 323 0.35 8.37 15.07
CA ASN A 323 -0.22 7.02 15.10
C ASN A 323 0.73 6.02 14.40
N TYR A 324 0.54 4.72 14.61
CA TYR A 324 1.36 3.66 13.99
C TYR A 324 0.63 2.93 12.86
N SER A 325 -0.39 3.54 12.26
CA SER A 325 -1.02 2.99 11.07
C SER A 325 -0.08 2.99 9.86
N LEU A 326 -0.36 2.12 8.89
CA LEU A 326 0.40 2.05 7.65
C LEU A 326 -0.06 3.08 6.60
N CYS A 327 -1.32 3.51 6.63
CA CYS A 327 -1.84 4.45 5.64
C CYS A 327 -1.32 5.89 5.85
N HIS A 328 -1.28 6.34 7.10
CA HIS A 328 -0.96 7.73 7.45
C HIS A 328 -0.40 7.84 8.88
N GLY A 329 0.41 6.85 9.27
CA GLY A 329 1.12 6.82 10.53
C GLY A 329 2.62 6.66 10.34
N LEU A 330 3.34 6.67 11.46
CA LEU A 330 4.79 6.55 11.51
C LEU A 330 5.26 5.24 10.88
N ALA A 331 4.55 4.14 11.13
CA ALA A 331 4.87 2.83 10.57
C ALA A 331 4.82 2.84 9.03
N GLY A 332 3.82 3.51 8.45
CA GLY A 332 3.71 3.68 7.00
C GLY A 332 4.81 4.56 6.42
N ASN A 333 5.11 5.68 7.07
CA ASN A 333 6.13 6.62 6.61
C ASN A 333 7.55 6.03 6.67
N VAL A 334 7.82 5.14 7.62
CA VAL A 334 9.12 4.44 7.71
C VAL A 334 9.37 3.53 6.50
N GLU A 335 8.35 3.09 5.77
CA GLU A 335 8.55 2.27 4.57
C GLU A 335 9.47 2.95 3.54
N ALA A 336 9.38 4.27 3.40
CA ALA A 336 10.25 5.04 2.50
C ALA A 336 11.73 4.89 2.90
N LEU A 337 12.02 4.83 4.20
CA LEU A 337 13.37 4.69 4.74
C LEU A 337 13.88 3.24 4.58
N ILE A 338 13.01 2.25 4.80
CA ILE A 338 13.34 0.83 4.59
C ILE A 338 13.72 0.59 3.12
N GLN A 339 12.92 1.11 2.20
CA GLN A 339 13.16 0.95 0.76
C GLN A 339 14.39 1.72 0.29
N ALA A 340 14.60 2.94 0.80
CA ALA A 340 15.80 3.72 0.50
C ALA A 340 17.09 2.96 0.82
N GLY A 341 17.08 2.17 1.91
CA GLY A 341 18.21 1.35 2.32
C GLY A 341 19.50 2.17 2.41
N ALA A 342 20.59 1.65 1.85
CA ALA A 342 21.88 2.35 1.81
C ALA A 342 21.98 3.43 0.72
N SER A 343 20.98 3.57 -0.16
CA SER A 343 21.03 4.56 -1.26
C SER A 343 20.91 5.99 -0.77
N PHE A 344 20.25 6.20 0.38
CA PHE A 344 20.08 7.50 1.02
C PHE A 344 20.27 7.36 2.54
N GLU A 345 21.20 8.12 3.12
CA GLU A 345 21.50 8.03 4.54
C GLU A 345 20.36 8.60 5.40
N THR A 346 19.61 7.71 6.06
CA THR A 346 18.59 8.07 7.05
C THR A 346 19.00 7.73 8.49
N GLY A 347 20.18 7.12 8.65
CA GLY A 347 20.65 6.54 9.92
C GLY A 347 19.72 5.43 10.40
N ASP A 348 19.74 5.16 11.72
CA ASP A 348 18.91 4.12 12.35
C ASP A 348 17.45 4.57 12.60
N LEU A 349 16.97 5.60 11.88
CA LEU A 349 15.68 6.23 12.16
C LEU A 349 14.49 5.25 12.07
N ALA A 350 14.50 4.31 11.12
CA ALA A 350 13.48 3.28 11.02
C ALA A 350 13.41 2.42 12.30
N ALA A 351 14.57 2.00 12.81
CA ALA A 351 14.66 1.25 14.06
C ALA A 351 14.30 2.11 15.27
N ALA A 352 14.70 3.39 15.29
CA ALA A 352 14.37 4.33 16.36
C ALA A 352 12.85 4.54 16.48
N VAL A 353 12.13 4.68 15.35
CA VAL A 353 10.66 4.76 15.34
C VAL A 353 10.06 3.49 15.95
N ALA A 354 10.53 2.31 15.55
CA ALA A 354 10.03 1.04 16.09
C ALA A 354 10.23 0.95 17.61
N MET A 355 11.43 1.29 18.08
CA MET A 355 11.79 1.20 19.50
C MET A 355 11.05 2.23 20.35
N ALA A 356 10.85 3.46 19.85
CA ALA A 356 10.05 4.46 20.53
C ALA A 356 8.58 4.00 20.70
N GLY A 357 8.02 3.36 19.67
CA GLY A 357 6.69 2.75 19.75
C GLY A 357 6.63 1.62 20.78
N ILE A 358 7.62 0.72 20.78
CA ILE A 358 7.71 -0.39 21.73
C ILE A 358 7.86 0.11 23.17
N GLU A 359 8.72 1.09 23.41
CA GLU A 359 8.93 1.67 24.75
C GLU A 359 7.64 2.24 25.32
N ARG A 360 6.84 2.89 24.47
CA ARG A 360 5.61 3.57 24.90
C ARG A 360 4.38 2.66 24.95
N PHE A 361 4.25 1.75 23.99
CA PHE A 361 3.01 0.98 23.74
C PHE A 361 3.21 -0.54 23.73
N GLY A 362 4.45 -1.03 23.75
CA GLY A 362 4.76 -2.45 23.60
C GLY A 362 4.34 -3.34 24.78
N THR A 363 4.06 -2.75 25.95
CA THR A 363 3.61 -3.50 27.14
C THR A 363 2.15 -3.94 27.05
N ASP A 364 1.27 -3.04 26.59
CA ASP A 364 -0.14 -3.28 26.33
C ASP A 364 -0.47 -3.00 24.85
N PRO A 365 -0.72 -4.04 24.03
CA PRO A 365 -1.02 -3.84 22.63
C PRO A 365 -2.29 -3.00 22.38
N ARG A 366 -3.19 -2.83 23.37
CA ARG A 366 -4.36 -1.94 23.27
C ARG A 366 -4.02 -0.45 23.35
N SER A 367 -2.76 -0.10 23.58
CA SER A 367 -2.31 1.29 23.67
C SER A 367 -1.75 1.84 22.36
N TRP A 368 -1.52 0.98 21.36
CA TRP A 368 -0.95 1.41 20.07
C TRP A 368 -1.92 2.31 19.30
N PRO A 369 -1.58 3.58 19.02
CA PRO A 369 -2.48 4.51 18.37
C PRO A 369 -2.81 4.09 16.92
N ALA A 370 -4.10 3.97 16.64
CA ALA A 370 -4.67 3.68 15.33
C ALA A 370 -4.75 4.91 14.41
N GLY A 371 -4.96 4.66 13.13
CA GLY A 371 -5.19 5.69 12.10
C GLY A 371 -6.65 6.15 12.02
N VAL A 372 -7.55 5.62 12.85
CA VAL A 372 -8.94 6.08 12.96
C VAL A 372 -9.03 7.02 14.16
N ASP A 373 -9.52 8.24 13.97
CA ASP A 373 -9.69 9.23 15.05
C ASP A 373 -11.02 9.02 15.79
N SER A 374 -11.27 7.80 16.28
CA SER A 374 -12.52 7.41 16.95
C SER A 374 -12.55 7.63 18.46
N GLY A 375 -11.44 8.07 19.04
CA GLY A 375 -11.26 8.13 20.48
C GLY A 375 -10.97 6.76 21.13
N GLU A 376 -11.17 5.66 20.40
CA GLU A 376 -10.56 4.37 20.73
C GLU A 376 -9.11 4.34 20.22
N THR A 377 -8.19 3.86 21.04
CA THR A 377 -6.77 3.90 20.71
C THR A 377 -6.39 2.89 19.65
N THR A 378 -7.18 1.83 19.36
CA THR A 378 -6.77 0.73 18.47
C THR A 378 -7.80 0.31 17.44
N SER A 379 -7.33 -0.12 16.27
CA SER A 379 -8.07 -0.87 15.27
C SER A 379 -7.35 -2.20 15.03
N PRO A 380 -8.03 -3.31 14.72
CA PRO A 380 -7.35 -4.58 14.42
C PRO A 380 -6.71 -4.60 13.01
N THR A 381 -7.06 -3.64 12.15
CA THR A 381 -6.87 -3.73 10.70
C THR A 381 -5.43 -3.54 10.22
N LEU A 382 -5.16 -3.91 8.96
CA LEU A 382 -3.82 -3.81 8.39
C LEU A 382 -3.41 -2.36 8.12
N MET A 383 -4.26 -1.58 7.46
CA MET A 383 -3.83 -0.25 7.01
C MET A 383 -4.01 0.83 8.08
N LEU A 384 -4.92 0.61 9.04
CA LEU A 384 -5.29 1.60 10.07
C LEU A 384 -4.97 1.16 11.50
N GLY A 385 -4.41 -0.03 11.70
CA GLY A 385 -4.39 -0.64 13.03
C GLY A 385 -3.23 -1.58 13.34
N LEU A 386 -3.49 -2.42 14.34
CA LEU A 386 -2.56 -3.33 14.99
C LEU A 386 -1.92 -4.32 14.04
N ALA A 387 -2.67 -4.91 13.10
CA ALA A 387 -2.08 -5.79 12.12
C ALA A 387 -1.02 -5.07 11.27
N GLY A 388 -1.24 -3.79 10.97
CA GLY A 388 -0.26 -2.92 10.32
C GLY A 388 0.98 -2.66 11.14
N THR A 389 0.78 -2.24 12.39
CA THR A 389 1.87 -2.04 13.35
C THR A 389 2.72 -3.30 13.51
N GLY A 390 2.07 -4.45 13.70
CA GLY A 390 2.74 -5.74 13.81
C GLY A 390 3.50 -6.10 12.52
N TYR A 391 2.91 -5.86 11.35
CA TYR A 391 3.56 -6.09 10.07
C TYR A 391 4.83 -5.24 9.90
N PHE A 392 4.75 -3.96 10.26
CA PHE A 392 5.88 -3.03 10.30
C PHE A 392 7.01 -3.54 11.20
N LEU A 393 6.70 -3.98 12.42
CA LEU A 393 7.70 -4.50 13.36
C LEU A 393 8.44 -5.73 12.81
N LEU A 394 7.75 -6.62 12.09
CA LEU A 394 8.37 -7.77 11.43
C LEU A 394 9.19 -7.36 10.20
N ARG A 395 8.75 -6.34 9.47
CA ARG A 395 9.35 -5.92 8.20
C ARG A 395 10.69 -5.22 8.39
N ILE A 396 10.89 -4.45 9.47
CA ILE A 396 12.16 -3.77 9.73
C ILE A 396 13.34 -4.73 9.77
N ASP A 397 13.14 -5.93 10.33
CA ASP A 397 14.21 -6.91 10.50
C ASP A 397 14.31 -7.92 9.36
N ASP A 398 13.21 -8.16 8.64
CA ASP A 398 13.17 -9.12 7.53
C ASP A 398 12.35 -8.58 6.35
N ALA A 399 12.88 -7.56 5.68
CA ALA A 399 12.23 -6.94 4.52
C ALA A 399 12.10 -7.88 3.31
N ALA A 400 12.97 -8.90 3.21
CA ALA A 400 12.96 -9.89 2.13
C ALA A 400 11.88 -10.96 2.36
N GLY A 401 11.75 -11.47 3.58
CA GLY A 401 10.71 -12.44 3.94
C GLY A 401 9.34 -11.82 4.21
N THR A 402 9.30 -10.52 4.52
CA THR A 402 8.07 -9.75 4.80
C THR A 402 7.93 -8.65 3.74
N PRO A 403 7.42 -8.93 2.52
CA PRO A 403 7.37 -7.98 1.41
C PRO A 403 6.64 -6.68 1.75
N SER A 404 6.88 -5.61 0.99
CA SER A 404 6.10 -4.38 1.22
C SER A 404 4.64 -4.64 0.86
N ILE A 405 3.72 -4.14 1.67
CA ILE A 405 2.31 -4.01 1.27
C ILE A 405 1.99 -2.59 0.78
N LEU A 406 2.91 -1.64 0.95
CA LEU A 406 2.72 -0.21 0.65
C LEU A 406 3.28 0.17 -0.71
N LEU A 407 4.28 -0.57 -1.19
CA LEU A 407 4.66 -0.65 -2.59
C LEU A 407 4.92 -2.12 -2.95
N PRO A 408 3.86 -2.91 -3.21
CA PRO A 408 3.96 -4.36 -3.36
C PRO A 408 5.03 -4.80 -4.36
N ASP A 409 5.84 -5.78 -3.97
CA ASP A 409 6.82 -6.35 -4.90
C ASP A 409 6.09 -7.18 -5.97
N ILE A 410 6.16 -6.71 -7.21
CA ILE A 410 5.62 -7.39 -8.40
C ILE A 410 6.61 -8.45 -8.93
N GLY A 411 7.74 -8.63 -8.23
CA GLY A 411 8.65 -9.77 -8.20
C GLY A 411 9.31 -10.19 -9.51
N VAL A 412 9.09 -9.51 -10.63
CA VAL A 412 10.00 -9.64 -11.76
C VAL A 412 11.40 -9.23 -11.26
N SER A 413 12.42 -10.06 -11.51
CA SER A 413 13.69 -10.09 -10.77
C SER A 413 14.29 -8.69 -10.42
N PRO A 414 14.76 -8.48 -9.17
CA PRO A 414 15.40 -7.23 -8.75
C PRO A 414 16.75 -6.97 -9.44
N THR A 415 17.29 -7.95 -10.16
CA THR A 415 18.54 -7.85 -10.94
C THR A 415 18.34 -7.36 -12.37
N CYS A 416 17.16 -6.82 -12.71
CA CYS A 416 16.95 -6.33 -14.07
C CYS A 416 17.82 -5.07 -14.31
N PRO A 417 18.68 -5.04 -15.34
CA PRO A 417 19.23 -3.78 -15.82
C PRO A 417 18.07 -2.82 -16.14
N THR A 418 18.38 -1.52 -16.16
CA THR A 418 17.43 -0.45 -16.55
C THR A 418 16.54 -0.89 -17.70
N VAL A 419 15.22 -0.67 -17.59
CA VAL A 419 14.27 -1.16 -18.59
C VAL A 419 14.29 -0.22 -19.80
N PRO A 420 14.74 -0.66 -20.99
CA PRO A 420 15.07 0.28 -22.09
C PRO A 420 13.90 1.17 -22.54
N ASN A 421 12.68 0.65 -22.56
CA ASN A 421 11.48 1.42 -22.90
C ASN A 421 11.17 2.51 -21.85
N LEU A 422 11.42 2.26 -20.57
CA LEU A 422 11.29 3.26 -19.50
C LEU A 422 12.42 4.29 -19.60
N VAL A 423 13.67 3.86 -19.83
CA VAL A 423 14.79 4.79 -20.06
C VAL A 423 14.47 5.77 -21.20
N GLU A 424 13.98 5.26 -22.33
CA GLU A 424 13.58 6.08 -23.49
C GLU A 424 12.45 7.07 -23.13
N ALA A 425 11.39 6.59 -22.46
CA ALA A 425 10.23 7.43 -22.10
C ALA A 425 10.58 8.56 -21.11
N PHE A 426 11.52 8.32 -20.19
CA PHE A 426 11.96 9.32 -19.21
C PHE A 426 13.11 10.22 -19.72
N ALA A 427 13.80 9.84 -20.80
CA ALA A 427 14.83 10.68 -21.43
C ALA A 427 14.24 11.86 -22.22
N GLY A 428 13.06 11.69 -22.84
CA GLY A 428 12.42 12.69 -23.70
C GLY A 428 11.75 13.88 -22.98
N LYS A 429 11.87 13.98 -21.65
CA LYS A 429 11.17 14.96 -20.80
C LYS A 429 12.08 15.91 -20.03
N SER A 430 13.34 16.03 -20.41
CA SER A 430 14.28 17.00 -19.86
C SER A 430 13.81 18.45 -20.13
N ALA A 431 13.07 18.99 -19.15
CA ALA A 431 12.67 20.38 -18.88
C ALA A 431 12.12 21.24 -20.05
N PRO A 432 11.02 22.00 -19.85
CA PRO A 432 10.84 23.20 -20.65
C PRO A 432 12.03 24.14 -20.35
N SER A 433 12.77 24.49 -21.39
CA SER A 433 13.67 25.64 -21.38
C SER A 433 12.83 26.90 -21.20
N GLY A 434 13.01 27.61 -20.07
CA GLY A 434 12.47 28.97 -19.88
C GLY A 434 11.99 29.22 -18.46
#